data_AF-A0AAW5QNB5-F1
#
_entry.id   AF-A0AAW5QNB5-F1
#
_cell.length_a   1.000
_cell.length_b   1.000
_cell.length_c   1.000
_cell.angle_alpha   90.00
_cell.angle_beta   90.00
_cell.angle_gamma   90.00
#
_symmetry.space_group_name_H-M   'P 1'
#
loop_
_entity.id
_entity.type
_entity.pdbx_description
1 polymer ?
#
loop_
_entity_poly.entity_id
_entity_poly.type
_entity_poly.pdbx_seq_one_letter_code
_entity_poly.pdbx_strand_id
1 'polypeptide(L)'
;MKPGANDQAAVDRDGREWTLFAFDGRMKGRLAREGAAAILCDLDELVEMHGPLVLSPPRLTVTGGFAAIADTVGLVASDPETASIEQIRQVAVFAQSILLPQGRQSA
;
A
#
# COMPACT_ATOMS: atom_id res chain seq x y z
N MET A 1 9.73 20.42 -0.97
CA MET A 1 8.34 20.09 -0.64
C MET A 1 8.29 18.61 -0.31
N LYS A 2 8.04 18.26 0.96
CA LYS A 2 8.08 16.88 1.44
C LYS A 2 6.72 16.24 1.09
N PRO A 3 6.65 15.07 0.42
CA PRO A 3 5.38 14.42 0.17
C PRO A 3 4.67 14.16 1.51
N GLY A 4 3.39 14.52 1.60
CA GLY A 4 2.57 14.17 2.76
C GLY A 4 2.42 12.66 2.85
N ALA A 5 2.26 12.13 4.06
CA ALA A 5 2.22 10.69 4.35
C ALA A 5 0.99 9.94 3.80
N ASN A 6 0.39 10.39 2.69
CA ASN A 6 -0.89 9.89 2.17
C ASN A 6 -0.95 9.82 0.64
N ASP A 7 0.20 9.72 -0.03
CA ASP A 7 0.25 9.45 -1.46
C ASP A 7 -0.19 7.99 -1.72
N GLN A 8 -1.30 7.82 -2.43
CA GLN A 8 -1.90 6.52 -2.71
C GLN A 8 -1.74 6.18 -4.19
N ALA A 9 -1.14 5.03 -4.49
CA ALA A 9 -1.02 4.57 -5.87
C ALA A 9 -2.36 4.01 -6.38
N ALA A 10 -2.69 4.29 -7.63
CA ALA A 10 -3.88 3.79 -8.29
C ALA A 10 -3.60 3.49 -9.76
N VAL A 11 -4.41 2.60 -10.35
CA VAL A 11 -4.30 2.21 -11.76
C VAL A 11 -5.66 2.41 -12.42
N ASP A 12 -5.67 3.02 -13.60
CA ASP A 12 -6.89 3.14 -14.40
C ASP A 12 -7.15 1.92 -15.29
N ARG A 13 -8.30 1.91 -15.97
CA ARG A 13 -8.70 0.79 -16.85
C ARG A 13 -7.73 0.51 -18.01
N ASP A 14 -6.94 1.50 -18.41
CA ASP A 14 -5.97 1.39 -19.49
C ASP A 14 -4.57 1.02 -18.96
N GLY A 15 -4.46 0.73 -17.65
CA GLY A 15 -3.21 0.33 -17.00
C GLY A 15 -2.27 1.50 -16.68
N ARG A 16 -2.72 2.76 -16.75
CA ARG A 16 -1.88 3.91 -16.40
C ARG A 16 -1.81 4.07 -14.89
N GLU A 17 -0.59 4.33 -14.39
CA GLU A 17 -0.34 4.54 -12.97
C GLU A 17 -0.55 6.00 -12.57
N TRP A 18 -1.29 6.19 -11.48
CA TRP A 18 -1.63 7.47 -10.89
C TRP A 18 -1.18 7.52 -9.44
N THR A 19 -0.68 8.67 -9.00
CA THR A 19 -0.49 9.03 -7.60
C THR A 19 -1.66 9.91 -7.17
N LEU A 20 -2.49 9.41 -6.26
CA LEU A 20 -3.57 10.15 -5.63
C LEU A 20 -3.07 10.83 -4.35
N PHE A 21 -3.40 12.09 -4.14
CA PHE A 21 -3.01 12.83 -2.95
C PHE A 21 -4.03 13.93 -2.63
N ALA A 22 -4.10 14.29 -1.35
CA ALA A 22 -4.96 15.38 -0.90
C ALA A 22 -4.26 16.73 -1.12
N PHE A 23 -4.96 17.66 -1.77
CA PHE A 23 -4.52 19.04 -1.97
C PHE A 23 -5.73 19.98 -1.84
N ASP A 24 -5.62 20.96 -0.93
CA ASP A 24 -6.67 21.96 -0.69
C ASP A 24 -8.06 21.35 -0.41
N GLY A 25 -8.09 20.31 0.44
CA GLY A 25 -9.31 19.61 0.81
C GLY A 25 -9.92 18.72 -0.28
N ARG A 26 -9.29 18.64 -1.46
CA ARG A 26 -9.72 17.78 -2.58
C ARG A 26 -8.73 16.66 -2.83
N MET A 27 -9.22 15.55 -3.36
CA MET A 27 -8.37 14.48 -3.86
C MET A 27 -7.97 14.79 -5.29
N LYS A 28 -6.67 14.72 -5.58
CA LYS A 28 -6.11 14.93 -6.92
C LYS A 28 -5.33 13.72 -7.36
N GLY A 29 -5.33 13.46 -8.66
CA GLY A 29 -4.50 12.44 -9.28
C GLY A 29 -3.41 13.07 -10.16
N ARG A 30 -2.19 12.56 -10.00
CA ARG A 30 -1.06 12.86 -10.89
C ARG A 30 -0.61 11.62 -11.61
N LEU A 31 -0.47 11.69 -12.93
CA LEU A 31 0.08 10.59 -13.72
C LEU A 31 1.55 10.33 -13.32
N ALA A 32 1.92 9.09 -13.02
CA ALA A 32 3.22 8.73 -12.43
C ALA A 32 4.41 8.79 -13.41
N ARG A 33 4.20 9.19 -14.67
CA ARG A 33 5.24 9.15 -15.72
C ARG A 33 6.32 10.22 -15.48
N GLU A 34 7.58 9.79 -15.44
CA GLU A 34 8.73 10.68 -15.31
C GLU A 34 8.89 11.62 -16.52
N GLY A 35 9.10 12.91 -16.26
CA GLY A 35 9.69 13.84 -17.23
C GLY A 35 8.73 14.65 -18.13
N ALA A 36 7.41 14.46 -18.06
CA ALA A 36 6.45 15.32 -18.76
C ALA A 36 5.55 16.06 -17.76
N ALA A 37 5.04 17.23 -18.17
CA ALA A 37 4.12 18.04 -17.36
C ALA A 37 3.08 17.13 -16.69
N ALA A 38 3.16 17.04 -15.37
CA ALA A 38 2.30 16.20 -14.57
C ALA A 38 0.85 16.60 -14.86
N ILE A 39 0.10 15.74 -15.55
CA ILE A 39 -1.35 15.93 -15.65
C ILE A 39 -1.88 15.80 -14.23
N LEU A 40 -2.40 16.90 -13.72
CA LEU A 40 -3.05 16.99 -12.42
C LEU A 40 -4.54 17.15 -12.69
N CYS A 41 -5.32 16.17 -12.25
CA CYS A 41 -6.77 16.19 -12.36
C CYS A 41 -7.39 16.05 -10.98
N ASP A 42 -8.57 16.63 -10.79
CA ASP A 42 -9.39 16.30 -9.63
C ASP A 42 -9.90 14.84 -9.80
N LEU A 43 -10.14 14.14 -8.68
CA LEU A 43 -10.46 12.70 -8.71
C LEU A 43 -11.74 12.38 -9.50
N ASP A 44 -12.74 13.26 -9.40
CA ASP A 44 -13.99 13.18 -10.16
C ASP A 44 -13.75 13.24 -11.67
N GLU A 45 -12.96 14.19 -12.14
CA GLU A 45 -12.57 14.29 -13.56
C GLU A 45 -11.83 13.02 -14.02
N LEU A 46 -10.96 12.48 -13.17
CA LEU A 46 -10.20 11.27 -13.44
C LEU A 46 -11.12 10.05 -13.63
N VAL A 47 -12.13 9.92 -12.79
CA VAL A 47 -13.13 8.85 -12.87
C VAL A 47 -14.04 9.03 -14.08
N GLU A 48 -14.41 10.26 -14.43
CA GLU A 48 -15.18 10.55 -15.63
C GLU A 48 -14.41 10.19 -16.92
N MET A 49 -13.14 10.57 -17.00
CA MET A 49 -12.32 10.33 -18.19
C MET A 49 -11.85 8.89 -18.35
N HIS A 50 -11.47 8.24 -17.24
CA HIS A 50 -10.77 6.95 -17.25
C HIS A 50 -11.56 5.82 -16.60
N GLY A 51 -12.75 6.11 -16.07
CA GLY A 51 -13.54 5.15 -15.32
C GLY A 51 -13.00 4.93 -13.90
N PRO A 52 -13.56 3.96 -13.16
CA PRO A 52 -13.11 3.64 -11.81
C PRO A 52 -11.62 3.33 -11.74
N LEU A 53 -10.95 3.90 -10.74
CA LEU A 53 -9.55 3.62 -10.44
C LEU A 53 -9.45 2.45 -9.45
N VAL A 54 -8.53 1.53 -9.74
CA VAL A 54 -8.17 0.47 -8.80
C VAL A 54 -7.05 0.99 -7.91
N LEU A 55 -7.35 1.12 -6.62
CA LEU A 55 -6.36 1.49 -5.63
C LEU A 55 -5.34 0.35 -5.50
N SER A 56 -4.06 0.67 -5.68
CA SER A 56 -3.00 -0.24 -5.31
C SER A 56 -2.98 -0.36 -3.79
N PRO A 57 -2.70 -1.55 -3.23
CA PRO A 57 -2.37 -1.63 -1.82
C PRO A 57 -1.28 -0.61 -1.52
N PRO A 58 -1.32 0.09 -0.37
CA PRO A 58 -0.17 0.88 0.07
C PRO A 58 1.05 -0.02 -0.07
N ARG A 59 2.05 0.40 -0.85
CA ARG A 59 3.29 -0.37 -0.97
C ARG A 59 3.83 -0.46 0.45
N LEU A 60 3.62 -1.60 1.11
CA LEU A 60 4.24 -1.88 2.39
C LEU A 60 5.73 -1.73 2.14
N THR A 61 6.33 -0.71 2.72
CA THR A 61 7.76 -0.39 2.64
C THR A 61 8.55 -1.45 3.37
N VAL A 62 8.54 -2.67 2.84
CA VAL A 62 9.25 -3.81 3.38
C VAL A 62 9.85 -4.57 2.21
N THR A 63 10.69 -3.89 1.45
CA THR A 63 11.60 -4.52 0.49
C THR A 63 12.59 -5.37 1.30
N GLY A 64 12.38 -6.68 1.35
CA GLY A 64 13.23 -7.66 2.04
C GLY A 64 12.60 -8.36 3.25
N GLY A 65 11.76 -7.69 4.04
CA GLY A 65 11.15 -8.30 5.23
C GLY A 65 9.99 -9.24 4.92
N PHE A 66 9.27 -9.08 3.80
CA PHE A 66 8.20 -10.02 3.42
C PHE A 66 8.73 -11.41 3.08
N ALA A 67 9.88 -11.50 2.39
CA ALA A 67 10.52 -12.77 2.10
C ALA A 67 10.95 -13.47 3.40
N ALA A 68 11.60 -12.74 4.31
CA ALA A 68 12.00 -13.28 5.61
C ALA A 68 10.81 -13.71 6.49
N ILE A 69 9.68 -12.97 6.44
CA ILE A 69 8.45 -13.36 7.14
C ILE A 69 7.84 -14.59 6.49
N ALA A 70 7.77 -14.66 5.15
CA ALA A 70 7.24 -15.82 4.45
C ALA A 70 8.08 -17.09 4.73
N ASP A 71 9.40 -16.97 4.76
CA ASP A 71 10.31 -18.05 5.14
C ASP A 71 10.07 -18.49 6.59
N THR A 72 9.88 -17.55 7.51
CA THR A 72 9.57 -17.83 8.92
C THR A 72 8.20 -18.51 9.05
N VAL A 73 7.17 -18.05 8.34
CA VAL A 73 5.85 -18.69 8.30
C VAL A 73 5.95 -20.12 7.76
N GLY A 74 6.69 -20.32 6.68
CA GLY A 74 6.92 -21.64 6.08
C GLY A 74 7.63 -22.60 7.03
N LEU A 75 8.66 -22.13 7.73
CA LEU A 75 9.38 -22.92 8.74
C LEU A 75 8.46 -23.31 9.90
N VAL A 76 7.75 -22.34 10.50
CA VAL A 76 6.84 -22.58 11.64
C VAL A 76 5.69 -23.50 11.26
N ALA A 77 5.15 -23.38 10.03
CA ALA A 77 4.07 -24.24 9.57
C ALA A 77 4.53 -25.67 9.26
N SER A 78 5.78 -25.84 8.81
CA SER A 78 6.33 -27.15 8.45
C SER A 78 6.76 -27.96 9.69
N ASP A 79 7.27 -27.28 10.71
CA ASP A 79 7.68 -27.90 11.97
C ASP A 79 7.37 -26.99 13.17
N PRO A 80 6.10 -26.97 13.63
CA PRO A 80 5.69 -26.12 14.73
C PRO A 80 6.28 -26.56 16.08
N GLU A 81 6.70 -27.81 16.22
CA GLU A 81 7.25 -28.35 17.47
C GLU A 81 8.69 -27.88 17.73
N THR A 82 9.44 -27.58 16.67
CA THR A 82 10.82 -27.05 16.78
C THR A 82 10.91 -25.54 16.59
N ALA A 83 9.81 -24.88 16.24
CA ALA A 83 9.74 -23.44 16.12
C ALA A 83 10.04 -22.73 17.45
N SER A 84 10.91 -21.73 17.39
CA SER A 84 11.19 -20.89 18.57
C SER A 84 10.01 -19.97 18.89
N ILE A 85 9.88 -19.59 20.17
CA ILE A 85 8.84 -18.65 20.63
C ILE A 85 8.88 -17.33 19.84
N GLU A 86 10.07 -16.86 19.48
CA GLU A 86 10.23 -15.63 18.71
C GLU A 86 9.68 -15.76 17.28
N GLN A 87 9.92 -16.90 16.61
CA GLN A 87 9.37 -17.16 15.27
C GLN A 87 7.84 -17.26 15.32
N ILE A 88 7.29 -17.94 16.33
CA ILE A 88 5.83 -18.02 16.53
C ILE A 88 5.23 -16.63 16.77
N ARG A 89 5.90 -15.79 17.58
CA ARG A 89 5.48 -14.41 17.85
C ARG A 89 5.49 -13.56 16.57
N GLN A 90 6.51 -13.68 15.73
CA GLN A 90 6.60 -12.96 14.46
C GLN A 90 5.45 -13.33 13.52
N VAL A 91 5.11 -14.62 13.41
CA VAL A 91 3.95 -15.09 12.64
C VAL A 91 2.65 -14.53 13.20
N ALA A 92 2.47 -14.53 14.52
CA ALA A 92 1.27 -14.00 15.16
C ALA A 92 1.10 -12.49 14.94
N VAL A 93 2.18 -11.70 15.08
CA VAL A 93 2.16 -10.25 14.82
C VAL A 93 1.84 -9.96 13.36
N PHE A 94 2.41 -10.72 12.43
CA PHE A 94 2.11 -10.58 11.02
C PHE A 94 0.64 -10.90 10.71
N ALA A 95 0.10 -12.02 11.20
CA ALA A 95 -1.30 -12.38 11.03
C ALA A 95 -2.25 -11.33 11.61
N GLN A 96 -1.93 -10.77 12.77
CA GLN A 96 -2.68 -9.66 13.38
C GLN A 96 -2.65 -8.40 12.52
N SER A 97 -1.53 -8.09 11.87
CA SER A 97 -1.43 -6.91 11.00
C SER A 97 -2.31 -6.99 9.75
N ILE A 98 -2.66 -8.21 9.31
CA ILE A 98 -3.61 -8.46 8.22
C ILE A 98 -5.05 -8.32 8.71
N LEU A 99 -5.34 -8.87 9.90
CA LEU A 99 -6.71 -9.00 10.41
C LEU A 99 -7.21 -7.76 11.15
N LEU A 100 -6.32 -7.00 11.78
CA LEU A 100 -6.70 -5.81 12.51
C LEU A 100 -6.72 -4.61 11.56
N PRO A 101 -7.85 -3.89 11.44
CA PRO A 101 -7.83 -2.60 10.76
C PRO A 101 -6.81 -1.73 11.48
N GLN A 102 -5.88 -1.13 10.72
CA GLN A 102 -4.94 -0.16 11.25
C GLN A 102 -5.75 1.06 11.72
N GLY A 103 -6.19 1.02 12.96
CA GLY A 103 -6.98 2.08 13.59
C GLY A 103 -6.17 3.35 13.53
N ARG A 104 -6.82 4.42 13.03
CA ARG A 104 -6.45 5.81 13.26
C ARG A 104 -5.75 5.94 14.62
N GLN A 105 -4.45 6.21 14.61
CA GLN A 105 -3.84 6.89 15.74
C GLN A 105 -4.46 8.29 15.75
N SER A 106 -5.55 8.41 16.51
CA SER A 106 -6.18 9.68 16.83
C SER A 106 -5.43 10.18 18.05
N ALA A 107 -4.56 11.16 17.83
CA ALA A 107 -4.08 12.07 18.86
C ALA A 107 -4.72 13.43 18.59
#